data_AF-A0A538RFL4-F1
#
_entry.id   AF-A0A538RFL4-F1
#
_cell.length_a   1.000
_cell.length_b   1.000
_cell.length_c   1.000
_cell.angle_alpha   90.00
_cell.angle_beta   90.00
_cell.angle_gamma   90.00
#
_symmetry.space_group_name_H-M   'P 1'
#
loop_
_entity.id
_entity.type
_entity.pdbx_description
1 polymer ?
#
loop_
_entity_poly.entity_id
_entity_poly.type
_entity_poly.pdbx_seq_one_letter_code
_entity_poly.pdbx_strand_id
1 'polypeptide(L)'
;MTTKPRQCVAIEPDLIAAATGEAVPAARERVAAHVAGCTSCRDDFARYRAVDAVVGTLRADPAPPGDAEAARRRLIARLADLKTRLVSYRVFPSPLGPILLAASEHGVALVEYLRGGLSRSRLFTMAGIDPQEDGGELERLHGELLEYLAGRRTRLEWPLDLRFARSDFERAVLQATSAVPYGAVSSYTGIAGDLGKPSAVRAVAQALRHNPVPIVIPCHRIVGVGGDLVGYAGDRIGLKERLLAVEGVPTLHGRTSRIERRGMYHYDPNPDRQYCLPTCGTILERPIGQVKLFARRELAEAIGLEPCADCRPDLHPLS
;
A
#
# COMPACT_ATOMS: atom_id res chain seq x y z
N MET A 1 50.58 -31.89 16.58
CA MET A 1 49.54 -32.91 16.33
C MET A 1 50.12 -34.25 16.76
N THR A 2 49.73 -34.74 17.93
CA THR A 2 50.15 -36.05 18.44
C THR A 2 49.58 -37.14 17.53
N THR A 3 50.45 -37.86 16.82
CA THR A 3 50.07 -38.99 15.98
C THR A 3 49.42 -40.06 16.85
N LYS A 4 48.13 -40.33 16.62
CA LYS A 4 47.39 -41.39 17.32
C LYS A 4 48.14 -42.73 17.17
N PRO A 5 48.25 -43.55 18.24
CA PRO A 5 48.82 -44.88 18.15
C PRO A 5 48.14 -45.72 17.07
N ARG A 6 48.88 -46.61 16.38
CA ARG A 6 48.34 -47.48 15.32
C ARG A 6 47.10 -48.28 15.77
N GLN A 7 47.08 -48.71 17.02
CA GLN A 7 45.95 -49.45 17.61
C GLN A 7 44.68 -48.60 17.73
N CYS A 8 44.80 -47.28 17.95
CA CYS A 8 43.67 -46.36 18.02
C CYS A 8 43.11 -46.01 16.63
N VAL A 9 43.98 -45.99 15.61
CA VAL A 9 43.55 -45.86 14.21
C VAL A 9 42.84 -47.12 13.73
N ALA A 10 43.36 -48.30 14.10
CA ALA A 10 42.80 -49.58 13.70
C ALA A 10 41.40 -49.85 14.27
N ILE A 11 41.07 -49.30 15.43
CA ILE A 11 39.77 -49.51 16.10
C ILE A 11 38.71 -48.47 15.73
N GLU A 12 39.07 -47.40 15.03
CA GLU A 12 38.16 -46.31 14.69
C GLU A 12 36.87 -46.75 13.95
N PRO A 13 36.91 -47.69 12.98
CA PRO A 13 35.70 -48.20 12.35
C PRO A 13 34.77 -48.92 13.35
N ASP A 14 35.35 -49.71 14.27
CA ASP A 14 34.60 -50.41 15.31
C ASP A 14 33.98 -49.41 16.31
N LEU A 15 34.67 -48.31 16.63
CA LEU A 15 34.15 -47.24 17.51
C LEU A 15 32.90 -46.57 16.90
N ILE A 16 32.93 -46.26 15.61
CA ILE A 16 31.79 -45.64 14.91
C ILE A 16 30.62 -46.63 14.85
N ALA A 17 30.86 -47.86 14.39
CA ALA A 17 29.82 -48.89 14.31
C ALA A 17 29.20 -49.21 15.68
N ALA A 18 29.99 -49.21 16.76
CA ALA A 18 29.47 -49.42 18.10
C ALA A 18 28.69 -48.22 18.63
N ALA A 19 29.05 -47.00 18.20
CA ALA A 19 28.36 -45.78 18.60
C ALA A 19 26.99 -45.64 17.93
N THR A 20 26.86 -46.09 16.67
CA THR A 20 25.62 -46.08 15.89
C THR A 20 24.74 -47.32 16.09
N GLY A 21 25.18 -48.28 16.91
CA GLY A 21 24.46 -49.52 17.18
C GLY A 21 24.57 -50.59 16.08
N GLU A 22 25.38 -50.37 15.05
CA GLU A 22 25.58 -51.27 13.90
C GLU A 22 26.67 -52.34 14.14
N ALA A 23 27.43 -52.23 15.23
CA ALA A 23 28.50 -53.16 15.55
C ALA A 23 27.98 -54.57 15.89
N VAL A 24 28.63 -55.58 15.32
CA VAL A 24 28.51 -56.98 15.75
C VAL A 24 29.05 -57.18 17.17
N PRO A 25 28.59 -58.21 17.93
CA PRO A 25 28.98 -58.40 19.33
C PRO A 25 30.49 -58.38 19.58
N ALA A 26 31.28 -59.07 18.74
CA ALA A 26 32.73 -59.09 18.84
C ALA A 26 33.38 -57.71 18.68
N ALA A 27 32.81 -56.81 17.87
CA ALA A 27 33.31 -55.45 17.71
C ALA A 27 32.99 -54.58 18.94
N ARG A 28 31.83 -54.77 19.56
CA ARG A 28 31.47 -54.08 20.80
C ARG A 28 32.39 -54.46 21.96
N GLU A 29 32.74 -55.74 22.07
CA GLU A 29 33.69 -56.23 23.08
C GLU A 29 35.09 -55.64 22.88
N ARG A 30 35.59 -55.60 21.63
CA ARG A 30 36.88 -54.96 21.30
C ARG A 30 36.87 -53.47 21.66
N VAL A 31 35.81 -52.75 21.32
CA VAL A 31 35.64 -51.34 21.66
C VAL A 31 35.63 -51.15 23.17
N ALA A 32 34.83 -51.92 23.91
CA ALA A 32 34.73 -51.84 25.37
C ALA A 32 36.09 -52.07 26.05
N ALA A 33 36.83 -53.10 25.62
CA ALA A 33 38.17 -53.39 26.12
C ALA A 33 39.17 -52.25 25.82
N HIS A 34 39.11 -51.66 24.62
CA HIS A 34 40.04 -50.61 24.22
C HIS A 34 39.78 -49.27 24.89
N VAL A 35 38.51 -48.83 24.94
CA VAL A 35 38.17 -47.54 25.57
C VAL A 35 38.36 -47.56 27.08
N ALA A 36 38.40 -48.74 27.71
CA ALA A 36 38.77 -48.87 29.12
C ALA A 36 40.20 -48.38 29.39
N GLY A 37 41.14 -48.66 28.47
CA GLY A 37 42.55 -48.30 28.60
C GLY A 37 43.00 -47.05 27.83
N CYS A 38 42.16 -46.50 26.94
CA CYS A 38 42.54 -45.36 26.08
C CYS A 38 41.58 -44.17 26.24
N THR A 39 42.04 -43.08 26.86
CA THR A 39 41.23 -41.86 27.06
C THR A 39 40.82 -41.21 25.75
N SER A 40 41.72 -41.07 24.78
CA SER A 40 41.40 -40.47 23.48
C SER A 40 40.29 -41.19 22.73
N CYS A 41 40.33 -42.53 22.69
CA CYS A 41 39.28 -43.32 22.01
C CYS A 41 37.96 -43.32 22.80
N ARG A 42 38.01 -43.19 24.13
CA ARG A 42 36.83 -43.02 24.98
C ARG A 42 36.12 -41.70 24.67
N ASP A 43 36.88 -40.62 24.51
CA ASP A 43 36.34 -39.29 24.18
C ASP A 43 35.77 -39.25 22.76
N ASP A 44 36.46 -39.88 21.80
CA ASP A 44 35.96 -40.00 20.43
C ASP A 44 34.66 -40.85 20.38
N PHE A 45 34.61 -41.97 21.11
CA PHE A 45 33.41 -42.80 21.21
C PHE A 45 32.22 -42.04 21.82
N ALA A 46 32.45 -41.26 22.88
CA ALA A 46 31.43 -40.40 23.47
C ALA A 46 30.93 -39.34 22.47
N ARG A 47 31.83 -38.74 21.68
CA ARG A 47 31.46 -37.81 20.60
C ARG A 47 30.62 -38.49 19.52
N TYR A 48 31.01 -39.67 19.06
CA TYR A 48 30.23 -40.43 18.07
C TYR A 48 28.83 -40.79 18.59
N ARG A 49 28.71 -41.22 19.86
CA ARG A 49 27.40 -41.49 20.47
C ARG A 49 26.54 -40.23 20.63
N ALA A 50 27.16 -39.09 20.93
CA ALA A 50 26.43 -37.82 21.02
C ALA A 50 25.88 -37.39 19.65
N VAL A 51 26.67 -37.56 18.58
CA VAL A 51 26.21 -37.31 17.21
C VAL A 51 25.09 -38.27 16.82
N ASP A 52 25.24 -39.57 17.08
CA ASP A 52 24.22 -40.58 16.77
C ASP A 52 22.90 -40.31 17.52
N ALA A 53 22.96 -39.88 18.78
CA ALA A 53 21.77 -39.48 19.53
C ALA A 53 21.02 -38.30 18.87
N VAL A 54 21.73 -37.29 18.35
CA VAL A 54 21.12 -36.17 17.60
C VAL A 54 20.57 -36.63 16.25
N VAL A 55 21.24 -37.54 15.55
CA VAL A 55 20.72 -38.13 14.31
C VAL A 55 19.48 -38.97 14.60
N GLY A 56 19.43 -39.67 15.73
CA GLY A 56 18.29 -40.43 16.21
C GLY A 56 17.06 -39.55 16.48
N THR A 57 17.25 -38.36 17.07
CA THR A 57 16.12 -37.42 17.26
C THR A 57 15.62 -36.84 15.95
N LEU A 58 16.48 -36.66 14.94
CA LEU A 58 16.08 -36.23 13.60
C LEU A 58 15.39 -37.32 12.78
N ARG A 59 15.67 -38.61 13.08
CA ARG A 59 15.06 -39.78 12.43
C ARG A 59 13.79 -40.28 13.11
N ALA A 60 13.52 -39.84 14.34
CA ALA A 60 12.28 -40.17 15.02
C ALA A 60 11.08 -39.67 14.20
N ASP A 61 10.05 -40.51 14.05
CA ASP A 61 8.81 -40.17 13.35
C ASP A 61 8.28 -38.82 13.85
N PRO A 62 7.78 -37.94 12.96
CA PRO A 62 7.22 -36.66 13.39
C PRO A 62 6.15 -36.91 14.47
N ALA A 63 6.16 -36.06 15.49
CA ALA A 63 5.18 -36.07 16.58
C ALA A 63 3.74 -36.24 16.06
N PRO A 64 2.84 -36.86 16.84
CA PRO A 64 1.50 -37.27 16.38
C PRO A 64 0.75 -36.12 15.66
N PRO A 65 -0.22 -36.42 14.76
CA PRO A 65 -0.82 -35.47 13.81
C PRO A 65 -1.25 -34.11 14.36
N GLY A 66 -1.59 -34.02 15.66
CA GLY A 66 -1.90 -32.77 16.35
C GLY A 66 -0.75 -31.77 16.39
N ASP A 67 0.50 -32.22 16.48
CA ASP A 67 1.69 -31.36 16.50
C ASP A 67 2.10 -30.88 15.12
N ALA A 68 1.99 -31.74 14.10
CA ALA A 68 2.25 -31.37 12.71
C ALA A 68 1.22 -30.36 12.19
N GLU A 69 -0.08 -30.57 12.46
CA GLU A 69 -1.13 -29.62 12.06
C GLU A 69 -1.07 -28.31 12.86
N ALA A 70 -0.72 -28.37 14.15
CA ALA A 70 -0.44 -27.16 14.93
C ALA A 70 0.80 -26.41 14.42
N ALA A 71 1.89 -27.12 14.07
CA ALA A 71 3.08 -26.52 13.49
C ALA A 71 2.80 -25.89 12.12
N ARG A 72 2.03 -26.58 11.26
CA ARG A 72 1.58 -26.06 9.98
C ARG A 72 0.73 -24.80 10.14
N ARG A 73 -0.25 -24.79 11.05
CA ARG A 73 -1.05 -23.60 11.36
C ARG A 73 -0.19 -22.43 11.84
N ARG A 74 0.78 -22.68 12.72
CA ARG A 74 1.75 -21.65 13.17
C ARG A 74 2.58 -21.11 12.02
N LEU A 75 3.08 -21.98 11.13
CA LEU A 75 3.85 -21.57 9.96
C LEU A 75 3.00 -20.75 8.98
N ILE A 76 1.78 -21.20 8.68
CA ILE A 76 0.84 -20.47 7.81
C ILE A 76 0.53 -19.10 8.39
N ALA A 77 0.20 -19.01 9.69
CA ALA A 77 -0.07 -17.74 10.35
C ALA A 77 1.16 -16.79 10.30
N ARG A 78 2.36 -17.33 10.49
CA ARG A 78 3.61 -16.54 10.43
C ARG A 78 3.97 -16.11 9.01
N LEU A 79 3.74 -16.96 8.01
CA LEU A 79 3.91 -16.61 6.60
C LEU A 79 2.88 -15.55 6.17
N ALA A 80 1.62 -15.67 6.62
CA ALA A 80 0.60 -14.67 6.36
C ALA A 80 0.98 -13.32 7.00
N ASP A 81 1.40 -13.33 8.26
CA ASP A 81 1.90 -12.12 8.94
C ASP A 81 3.09 -11.49 8.19
N LEU A 82 4.08 -12.28 7.77
CA LEU A 82 5.21 -11.78 6.96
C LEU A 82 4.74 -11.19 5.62
N LYS A 83 3.81 -11.85 4.92
CA LYS A 83 3.27 -11.35 3.64
C LYS A 83 2.52 -10.03 3.82
N THR A 84 1.72 -9.90 4.88
CA THR A 84 0.96 -8.66 5.12
C THR A 84 1.88 -7.47 5.39
N ARG A 85 3.06 -7.70 5.98
CA ARG A 85 4.07 -6.66 6.26
C ARG A 85 4.91 -6.30 5.05
N LEU A 86 5.05 -7.20 4.08
CA LEU A 86 5.83 -6.96 2.88
C LEU A 86 5.16 -5.90 2.00
N VAL A 87 5.93 -4.88 1.63
CA VAL A 87 5.48 -3.83 0.71
C VAL A 87 6.56 -3.61 -0.34
N SER A 88 6.24 -3.96 -1.58
CA SER A 88 7.11 -3.69 -2.72
C SER A 88 7.08 -2.20 -3.04
N TYR A 89 8.23 -1.61 -3.33
CA TYR A 89 8.32 -0.21 -3.74
C TYR A 89 9.32 0.01 -4.87
N ARG A 90 9.12 1.08 -5.63
CA ARG A 90 10.08 1.59 -6.61
C ARG A 90 9.89 3.10 -6.77
N VAL A 91 10.99 3.79 -7.09
CA VAL A 91 10.99 5.21 -7.41
C VAL A 91 11.05 5.39 -8.92
N PHE A 92 10.14 6.22 -9.43
CA PHE A 92 10.02 6.50 -10.84
C PHE A 92 10.20 7.99 -11.14
N PRO A 93 10.81 8.35 -12.28
CA PRO A 93 10.71 9.70 -12.80
C PRO A 93 9.28 9.99 -13.26
N SER A 94 8.82 11.23 -13.07
CA SER A 94 7.54 11.68 -13.60
C SER A 94 7.57 13.17 -13.93
N PRO A 95 6.59 13.68 -14.72
CA PRO A 95 6.43 15.12 -14.93
C PRO A 95 6.23 15.93 -13.65
N LEU A 96 5.87 15.30 -12.53
CA LEU A 96 5.66 15.93 -11.21
C LEU A 96 6.90 15.82 -10.30
N GLY A 97 8.02 15.31 -10.82
CA GLY A 97 9.22 14.95 -10.08
C GLY A 97 9.28 13.46 -9.74
N PRO A 98 10.31 13.00 -9.00
CA PRO A 98 10.40 11.60 -8.57
C PRO A 98 9.21 11.19 -7.70
N ILE A 99 8.55 10.10 -8.08
CA ILE A 99 7.41 9.53 -7.36
C ILE A 99 7.78 8.13 -6.88
N LEU A 100 7.59 7.88 -5.60
CA LEU A 100 7.63 6.55 -5.03
C LEU A 100 6.24 5.92 -5.14
N LEU A 101 6.17 4.74 -5.74
CA LEU A 101 5.00 3.87 -5.69
C LEU A 101 5.31 2.71 -4.76
N ALA A 102 4.35 2.35 -3.90
CA ALA A 102 4.45 1.17 -3.06
C ALA A 102 3.14 0.39 -3.01
N ALA A 103 3.22 -0.93 -3.10
CA ALA A 103 2.09 -1.84 -3.12
C ALA A 103 2.32 -3.05 -2.21
N SER A 104 1.24 -3.52 -1.60
CA SER A 104 1.17 -4.78 -0.87
C SER A 104 0.35 -5.79 -1.67
N GLU A 105 0.17 -7.01 -1.13
CA GLU A 105 -0.77 -7.99 -1.70
C GLU A 105 -2.24 -7.53 -1.71
N HIS A 106 -2.58 -6.46 -1.00
CA HIS A 106 -3.93 -5.87 -0.98
C HIS A 106 -4.10 -4.69 -1.95
N GLY A 107 -3.02 -4.25 -2.60
CA GLY A 107 -3.04 -3.15 -3.56
C GLY A 107 -2.06 -2.03 -3.25
N VAL A 108 -2.24 -0.89 -3.92
CA VAL A 108 -1.39 0.29 -3.79
C VAL A 108 -1.59 0.90 -2.41
N ALA A 109 -0.51 0.90 -1.62
CA ALA A 109 -0.51 1.37 -0.25
C ALA A 109 0.01 2.81 -0.13
N LEU A 110 0.91 3.23 -1.03
CA LEU A 110 1.54 4.54 -0.97
C LEU A 110 1.88 5.09 -2.36
N VAL A 111 1.55 6.36 -2.58
CA VAL A 111 2.08 7.20 -3.66
C VAL A 111 2.70 8.42 -3.00
N GLU A 112 4.00 8.64 -3.19
CA GLU A 112 4.69 9.74 -2.52
C GLU A 112 5.54 10.55 -3.49
N TYR A 113 5.29 11.85 -3.53
CA TYR A 113 6.18 12.80 -4.19
C TYR A 113 7.44 12.96 -3.33
N LEU A 114 8.55 12.33 -3.72
CA LEU A 114 9.76 12.34 -2.92
C LEU A 114 10.36 13.74 -2.82
N ARG A 115 10.64 14.17 -1.57
CA ARG A 115 11.41 15.38 -1.26
C ARG A 115 12.65 14.97 -0.47
N GLY A 116 13.79 14.85 -1.16
CA GLY A 116 15.04 14.36 -0.58
C GLY A 116 15.19 12.85 -0.69
N GLY A 117 15.85 12.22 0.29
CA GLY A 117 16.16 10.79 0.27
C GLY A 117 15.00 9.88 0.67
N LEU A 118 15.08 8.62 0.24
CA LEU A 118 14.12 7.54 0.53
C LEU A 118 13.83 7.36 2.01
N SER A 119 14.83 7.54 2.89
CA SER A 119 14.71 7.38 4.34
C SER A 119 13.68 8.28 5.01
N ARG A 120 13.23 9.36 4.33
CA ARG A 120 12.18 10.25 4.82
C ARG A 120 10.77 9.88 4.34
N SER A 121 10.63 8.91 3.44
CA SER A 121 9.33 8.46 2.99
C SER A 121 8.57 7.76 4.11
N ARG A 122 7.24 7.92 4.11
CA ARG A 122 6.35 7.25 5.07
C ARG A 122 6.53 5.74 5.09
N LEU A 123 6.95 5.17 3.96
CA LEU A 123 7.23 3.74 3.81
C LEU A 123 8.28 3.24 4.81
N PHE A 124 9.34 4.01 5.05
CA PHE A 124 10.46 3.62 5.91
C PHE A 124 10.29 4.04 7.37
N THR A 125 9.34 4.92 7.65
CA THR A 125 9.09 5.42 9.02
C THR A 125 7.96 4.70 9.74
N MET A 126 7.11 3.96 9.01
CA MET A 126 5.97 3.26 9.58
C MET A 126 6.40 1.89 10.13
N ALA A 127 6.11 1.64 11.40
CA ALA A 127 6.38 0.35 12.04
C ALA A 127 5.52 -0.76 11.42
N GLY A 128 6.08 -1.97 11.34
CA GLY A 128 5.38 -3.14 10.81
C GLY A 128 5.30 -3.21 9.28
N ILE A 129 6.07 -2.39 8.57
CA ILE A 129 6.31 -2.56 7.13
C ILE A 129 7.73 -3.06 6.92
N ASP A 130 7.85 -4.08 6.08
CA ASP A 130 9.11 -4.59 5.55
C ASP A 130 9.20 -4.15 4.07
N PRO A 131 9.83 -2.99 3.77
CA PRO A 131 9.88 -2.46 2.42
C PRO A 131 10.89 -3.23 1.57
N GLN A 132 10.46 -3.71 0.40
CA GLN A 132 11.31 -4.40 -0.57
C GLN A 132 11.34 -3.63 -1.88
N GLU A 133 12.53 -3.33 -2.39
CA GLU A 133 12.63 -2.70 -3.70
C GLU A 133 12.34 -3.75 -4.79
N ASP A 134 11.23 -3.57 -5.50
CA ASP A 134 10.79 -4.47 -6.58
C ASP A 134 9.96 -3.67 -7.60
N GLY A 135 10.26 -3.87 -8.88
CA GLY A 135 9.60 -3.17 -9.98
C GLY A 135 8.36 -3.84 -10.53
N GLY A 136 8.16 -5.15 -10.33
CA GLY A 136 7.26 -5.98 -11.13
C GLY A 136 5.92 -5.32 -11.52
N GLU A 137 4.94 -5.33 -10.61
CA GLU A 137 3.65 -4.69 -10.83
C GLU A 137 3.75 -3.15 -10.91
N LEU A 138 4.72 -2.56 -10.23
CA LEU A 138 4.84 -1.10 -10.10
C LEU A 138 5.19 -0.41 -11.44
N GLU A 139 5.89 -1.08 -12.35
CA GLU A 139 6.14 -0.58 -13.71
C GLU A 139 4.82 -0.37 -14.47
N ARG A 140 3.87 -1.30 -14.35
CA ARG A 140 2.55 -1.17 -14.99
C ARG A 140 1.80 0.03 -14.42
N LEU A 141 1.76 0.15 -13.09
CA LEU A 141 1.10 1.28 -12.40
C LEU A 141 1.75 2.62 -12.78
N HIS A 142 3.08 2.66 -12.91
CA HIS A 142 3.79 3.84 -13.39
C HIS A 142 3.39 4.22 -14.82
N GLY A 143 3.28 3.24 -15.73
CA GLY A 143 2.78 3.47 -17.09
C GLY A 143 1.38 4.10 -17.11
N GLU A 144 0.45 3.56 -16.33
CA GLU A 144 -0.91 4.09 -16.21
C GLU A 144 -0.94 5.51 -15.61
N LEU A 145 -0.06 5.78 -14.63
CA LEU A 145 0.11 7.11 -14.07
C LEU A 145 0.60 8.10 -15.13
N LEU A 146 1.54 7.71 -15.99
CA LEU A 146 2.02 8.56 -17.07
C LEU A 146 0.95 8.82 -18.13
N GLU A 147 0.12 7.83 -18.48
CA GLU A 147 -1.05 8.02 -19.34
C GLU A 147 -2.03 9.03 -18.73
N TYR A 148 -2.28 8.91 -17.43
CA TYR A 148 -3.14 9.82 -16.70
C TYR A 148 -2.61 11.25 -16.72
N LEU A 149 -1.34 11.44 -16.38
CA LEU A 149 -0.67 12.75 -16.38
C LEU A 149 -0.57 13.37 -17.77
N ALA A 150 -0.65 12.55 -18.83
CA ALA A 150 -0.72 13.00 -20.21
C ALA A 150 -2.15 13.21 -20.73
N GLY A 151 -3.18 13.06 -19.89
CA GLY A 151 -4.58 13.21 -20.27
C GLY A 151 -5.13 12.10 -21.17
N ARG A 152 -4.40 11.00 -21.36
CA ARG A 152 -4.82 9.85 -22.18
C ARG A 152 -5.66 8.83 -21.40
N ARG A 153 -5.68 8.96 -20.07
CA ARG A 153 -6.44 8.11 -19.14
C ARG A 153 -7.16 8.99 -18.12
N THR A 154 -8.43 8.69 -17.88
CA THR A 154 -9.27 9.45 -16.95
C THR A 154 -9.50 8.72 -15.62
N ARG A 155 -9.10 7.44 -15.50
CA ARG A 155 -9.30 6.62 -14.29
C ARG A 155 -8.07 5.77 -13.95
N LEU A 156 -7.73 5.74 -12.66
CA LEU A 156 -6.73 4.87 -12.06
C LEU A 156 -7.47 3.85 -11.18
N GLU A 157 -7.87 2.72 -11.75
CA GLU A 157 -8.67 1.68 -11.08
C GLU A 157 -7.79 0.73 -10.27
N TRP A 158 -6.92 1.30 -9.45
CA TRP A 158 -5.99 0.53 -8.63
C TRP A 158 -6.69 0.00 -7.38
N PRO A 159 -6.51 -1.28 -7.01
CA PRO A 159 -6.83 -1.75 -5.67
C PRO A 159 -6.06 -0.90 -4.65
N LEU A 160 -6.74 -0.43 -3.61
CA LEU A 160 -6.15 0.46 -2.61
C LEU A 160 -6.01 -0.22 -1.27
N ASP A 161 -4.80 -0.14 -0.72
CA ASP A 161 -4.51 -0.55 0.65
C ASP A 161 -4.37 0.70 1.54
N LEU A 162 -5.43 1.00 2.30
CA LEU A 162 -5.47 2.16 3.17
C LEU A 162 -4.80 1.92 4.55
N ARG A 163 -3.82 1.01 4.65
CA ARG A 163 -3.06 0.77 5.90
C ARG A 163 -2.40 2.00 6.51
N PHE A 164 -2.09 3.01 5.70
CA PHE A 164 -1.50 4.27 6.16
C PHE A 164 -2.54 5.29 6.67
N ALA A 165 -3.84 4.98 6.59
CA ALA A 165 -4.87 5.80 7.23
C ALA A 165 -4.80 5.62 8.76
N ARG A 166 -4.86 6.72 9.51
CA ARG A 166 -4.62 6.72 10.97
C ARG A 166 -5.86 6.48 11.81
N SER A 167 -7.04 6.51 11.18
CA SER A 167 -8.33 6.27 11.83
C SER A 167 -9.40 5.88 10.82
N ASP A 168 -10.51 5.33 11.30
CA ASP A 168 -11.69 5.04 10.48
C ASP A 168 -12.29 6.31 9.86
N PHE A 169 -12.21 7.45 10.56
CA PHE A 169 -12.63 8.72 10.01
C PHE A 169 -11.77 9.14 8.81
N GLU A 170 -10.44 9.00 8.90
CA GLU A 170 -9.57 9.26 7.75
C GLU A 170 -9.86 8.32 6.59
N ARG A 171 -10.07 7.02 6.88
CA ARG A 171 -10.45 6.03 5.86
C ARG A 171 -11.74 6.44 5.15
N ALA A 172 -12.76 6.85 5.89
CA ALA A 172 -14.03 7.32 5.33
C ALA A 172 -13.85 8.58 4.47
N VAL A 173 -13.03 9.54 4.91
CA VAL A 173 -12.70 10.75 4.11
C VAL A 173 -12.00 10.39 2.80
N LEU A 174 -11.02 9.49 2.85
CA LEU A 174 -10.29 9.02 1.69
C LEU A 174 -11.22 8.29 0.69
N GLN A 175 -12.12 7.46 1.18
CA GLN A 175 -13.14 6.79 0.37
C GLN A 175 -14.11 7.78 -0.27
N ALA A 176 -14.68 8.71 0.49
CA ALA A 176 -15.57 9.75 -0.04
C ALA A 176 -14.88 10.62 -1.10
N THR A 177 -13.60 10.92 -0.89
CA THR A 177 -12.81 11.70 -1.86
C THR A 177 -12.50 10.91 -3.13
N SER A 178 -12.31 9.59 -3.03
CA SER A 178 -12.12 8.70 -4.18
C SER A 178 -13.32 8.66 -5.12
N ALA A 179 -14.52 8.96 -4.62
CA ALA A 179 -15.74 9.03 -5.41
C ALA A 179 -15.88 10.32 -6.24
N VAL A 180 -15.02 11.33 -6.04
CA VAL A 180 -15.05 12.55 -6.85
C VAL A 180 -14.43 12.25 -8.22
N PRO A 181 -15.20 12.32 -9.33
CA PRO A 181 -14.74 11.84 -10.63
C PRO A 181 -13.73 12.78 -11.29
N TYR A 182 -13.08 12.27 -12.34
CA TYR A 182 -12.16 13.04 -13.17
C TYR A 182 -12.82 14.27 -13.79
N GLY A 183 -12.13 15.41 -13.72
CA GLY A 183 -12.62 16.70 -14.21
C GLY A 183 -13.75 17.28 -13.36
N ALA A 184 -14.00 16.73 -12.17
CA ALA A 184 -14.91 17.30 -11.19
C ALA A 184 -14.16 17.81 -9.96
N VAL A 185 -14.80 18.74 -9.27
CA VAL A 185 -14.28 19.37 -8.05
C VAL A 185 -15.36 19.36 -6.98
N SER A 186 -14.96 19.11 -5.74
CA SER A 186 -15.80 19.27 -4.54
C SER A 186 -15.11 20.19 -3.54
N SER A 187 -15.82 20.63 -2.51
CA SER A 187 -15.22 21.41 -1.43
C SER A 187 -15.00 20.55 -0.18
N TYR A 188 -14.15 21.00 0.76
CA TYR A 188 -14.04 20.34 2.07
C TYR A 188 -15.39 20.25 2.79
N THR A 189 -16.25 21.26 2.62
CA THR A 189 -17.63 21.26 3.15
C THR A 189 -18.49 20.21 2.45
N GLY A 190 -18.31 20.05 1.13
CA GLY A 190 -19.01 19.03 0.34
C GLY A 190 -18.67 17.63 0.82
N ILE A 191 -17.37 17.32 1.00
CA ILE A 191 -16.93 16.01 1.54
C ILE A 191 -17.43 15.79 2.97
N ALA A 192 -17.40 16.83 3.82
CA ALA A 192 -17.97 16.73 5.17
C ALA A 192 -19.48 16.44 5.15
N GLY A 193 -20.21 17.03 4.19
CA GLY A 193 -21.62 16.77 3.94
C GLY A 193 -21.89 15.35 3.42
N ASP A 194 -21.11 14.87 2.46
CA ASP A 194 -21.18 13.50 1.93
C ASP A 194 -21.00 12.43 3.03
N LEU A 195 -20.24 12.76 4.08
CA LEU A 195 -20.02 11.91 5.26
C LEU A 195 -21.11 12.05 6.36
N GLY A 196 -22.13 12.90 6.15
CA GLY A 196 -23.13 13.23 7.16
C GLY A 196 -22.56 13.98 8.38
N LYS A 197 -21.40 14.61 8.24
CA LYS A 197 -20.67 15.30 9.33
C LYS A 197 -20.34 16.75 8.93
N PRO A 198 -21.33 17.61 8.67
CA PRO A 198 -21.13 18.95 8.08
C PRO A 198 -20.23 19.88 8.93
N SER A 199 -20.12 19.66 10.24
CA SER A 199 -19.22 20.42 11.13
C SER A 199 -17.74 19.97 11.05
N ALA A 200 -17.44 18.84 10.41
CA ALA A 200 -16.11 18.22 10.42
C ALA A 200 -15.15 18.75 9.34
N VAL A 201 -15.43 19.91 8.73
CA VAL A 201 -14.67 20.48 7.59
C VAL A 201 -13.15 20.53 7.86
N ARG A 202 -12.73 21.02 9.03
CA ARG A 202 -11.30 21.08 9.40
C ARG A 202 -10.69 19.68 9.56
N ALA A 203 -11.44 18.74 10.12
CA ALA A 203 -10.98 17.36 10.28
C ALA A 203 -10.83 16.67 8.92
N VAL A 204 -11.75 16.92 7.98
CA VAL A 204 -11.64 16.47 6.57
C VAL A 204 -10.37 17.03 5.93
N ALA A 205 -10.12 18.33 6.06
CA ALA A 205 -8.90 18.95 5.52
C ALA A 205 -7.62 18.34 6.11
N GLN A 206 -7.61 18.04 7.42
CA GLN A 206 -6.48 17.37 8.06
C GLN A 206 -6.32 15.91 7.59
N ALA A 207 -7.40 15.16 7.40
CA ALA A 207 -7.33 13.81 6.86
C ALA A 207 -6.72 13.81 5.45
N LEU A 208 -7.18 14.71 4.57
CA LEU A 208 -6.67 14.82 3.20
C LEU A 208 -5.22 15.29 3.10
N ARG A 209 -4.72 16.05 4.09
CA ARG A 209 -3.30 16.39 4.21
C ARG A 209 -2.42 15.14 4.35
N HIS A 210 -2.96 14.06 4.92
CA HIS A 210 -2.25 12.80 5.16
C HIS A 210 -2.61 11.71 4.16
N ASN A 211 -3.23 12.06 3.03
CA ASN A 211 -3.56 11.11 1.97
C ASN A 211 -2.33 10.26 1.58
N PRO A 212 -2.38 8.92 1.76
CA PRO A 212 -1.26 8.04 1.43
C PRO A 212 -1.09 7.83 -0.07
N VAL A 213 -2.15 8.00 -0.85
CA VAL A 213 -2.17 7.70 -2.29
C VAL A 213 -2.74 8.90 -3.08
N PRO A 214 -2.09 10.09 -3.04
CA PRO A 214 -2.47 11.24 -3.87
C PRO A 214 -2.53 10.88 -5.36
N ILE A 215 -3.22 11.71 -6.15
CA ILE A 215 -3.57 11.48 -7.56
C ILE A 215 -4.67 10.42 -7.71
N VAL A 216 -4.43 9.22 -7.18
CA VAL A 216 -5.38 8.10 -7.20
C VAL A 216 -6.58 8.41 -6.30
N ILE A 217 -6.31 8.75 -5.04
CA ILE A 217 -7.29 9.44 -4.19
C ILE A 217 -7.12 10.93 -4.48
N PRO A 218 -8.10 11.56 -5.15
CA PRO A 218 -7.89 12.80 -5.86
C PRO A 218 -8.07 14.01 -4.94
N CYS A 219 -7.25 14.12 -3.89
CA CYS A 219 -7.33 15.24 -2.95
C CYS A 219 -7.04 16.62 -3.60
N HIS A 220 -6.48 16.66 -4.82
CA HIS A 220 -6.34 17.88 -5.61
C HIS A 220 -7.68 18.42 -6.13
N ARG A 221 -8.70 17.55 -6.25
CA ARG A 221 -10.08 17.92 -6.60
C ARG A 221 -10.87 18.54 -5.44
N ILE A 222 -10.29 18.60 -4.24
CA ILE A 222 -10.95 19.17 -3.06
C ILE A 222 -10.43 20.59 -2.80
N VAL A 223 -11.32 21.58 -2.83
CA VAL A 223 -10.97 23.00 -2.76
C VAL A 223 -11.69 23.74 -1.63
N GLY A 224 -11.29 24.98 -1.38
CA GLY A 224 -12.02 25.87 -0.46
C GLY A 224 -13.44 26.15 -0.96
N VAL A 225 -14.33 26.57 -0.07
CA VAL A 225 -15.75 26.84 -0.38
C VAL A 225 -15.91 27.84 -1.54
N GLY A 226 -15.07 28.88 -1.60
CA GLY A 226 -15.03 29.86 -2.69
C GLY A 226 -14.28 29.41 -3.95
N GLY A 227 -13.78 28.18 -3.99
CA GLY A 227 -12.95 27.65 -5.08
C GLY A 227 -11.45 27.86 -4.89
N ASP A 228 -11.01 28.45 -3.77
CA ASP A 228 -9.58 28.70 -3.53
C ASP A 228 -8.78 27.40 -3.47
N LEU A 229 -7.65 27.40 -4.19
CA LEU A 229 -6.67 26.33 -4.16
C LEU A 229 -5.78 26.50 -2.94
N VAL A 230 -6.13 25.80 -1.87
CA VAL A 230 -5.35 25.74 -0.63
C VAL A 230 -4.64 24.40 -0.48
N GLY A 231 -3.51 24.42 0.24
CA GLY A 231 -2.69 23.30 0.73
C GLY A 231 -2.70 22.02 -0.11
N TYR A 232 -1.57 21.69 -0.76
CA TYR A 232 -1.43 20.44 -1.50
C TYR A 232 -0.03 19.88 -1.39
N ALA A 233 0.07 18.60 -0.99
CA ALA A 233 1.35 17.89 -0.81
C ALA A 233 2.41 18.75 -0.08
N GLY A 234 1.97 19.43 0.99
CA GLY A 234 2.65 20.57 1.61
C GLY A 234 2.14 21.90 1.06
N ASP A 235 3.06 22.69 0.50
CA ASP A 235 2.90 24.03 -0.05
C ASP A 235 2.81 24.06 -1.59
N ARG A 236 2.68 22.90 -2.23
CA ARG A 236 2.83 22.73 -3.69
C ARG A 236 1.52 22.94 -4.44
N ILE A 237 0.98 24.16 -4.35
CA ILE A 237 -0.20 24.56 -5.12
C ILE A 237 0.00 24.35 -6.63
N GLY A 238 1.21 24.59 -7.15
CA GLY A 238 1.52 24.33 -8.56
C GLY A 238 1.32 22.88 -9.01
N LEU A 239 1.48 21.88 -8.14
CA LEU A 239 1.15 20.49 -8.48
C LEU A 239 -0.37 20.29 -8.57
N LYS A 240 -1.12 20.92 -7.65
CA LYS A 240 -2.59 20.89 -7.66
C LYS A 240 -3.14 21.49 -8.94
N GLU A 241 -2.63 22.66 -9.34
CA GLU A 241 -2.99 23.35 -10.59
C GLU A 241 -2.70 22.48 -11.81
N ARG A 242 -1.50 21.89 -11.89
CA ARG A 242 -1.14 21.01 -13.01
C ARG A 242 -2.05 19.80 -13.11
N LEU A 243 -2.39 19.16 -11.99
CA LEU A 243 -3.31 18.02 -11.98
C LEU A 243 -4.72 18.45 -12.40
N LEU A 244 -5.23 19.58 -11.91
CA LEU A 244 -6.52 20.12 -12.32
C LEU A 244 -6.54 20.46 -13.82
N ALA A 245 -5.45 21.03 -14.34
CA ALA A 245 -5.30 21.35 -15.76
C ALA A 245 -5.28 20.08 -16.64
N VAL A 246 -4.61 19.02 -16.21
CA VAL A 246 -4.65 17.70 -16.88
C VAL A 246 -6.09 17.19 -16.98
N GLU A 247 -6.93 17.48 -15.98
CA GLU A 247 -8.34 17.10 -15.95
C GLU A 247 -9.29 18.07 -16.68
N GLY A 248 -8.74 19.13 -17.29
CA GLY A 248 -9.51 20.17 -17.97
C GLY A 248 -10.27 21.11 -17.03
N VAL A 249 -9.96 21.12 -15.74
CA VAL A 249 -10.61 22.01 -14.77
C VAL A 249 -10.03 23.42 -14.90
N PRO A 250 -10.85 24.44 -15.23
CA PRO A 250 -10.37 25.80 -15.42
C PRO A 250 -10.01 26.46 -14.08
N THR A 251 -8.85 27.12 -14.05
CA THR A 251 -8.34 27.85 -12.88
C THR A 251 -8.02 29.30 -13.23
N LEU A 252 -8.41 30.21 -12.34
CA LEU A 252 -8.05 31.62 -12.38
C LEU A 252 -6.76 31.82 -11.58
N HIS A 253 -5.77 32.44 -12.22
CA HIS A 253 -4.48 32.75 -11.60
C HIS A 253 -4.46 34.22 -11.16
N GLY A 254 -4.14 34.45 -9.90
CA GLY A 254 -4.06 35.79 -9.29
C GLY A 254 -3.19 35.75 -8.05
N ARG A 255 -3.45 36.62 -7.07
CA ARG A 255 -2.74 36.56 -5.77
C ARG A 255 -2.94 35.21 -5.06
N THR A 256 -4.11 34.60 -5.27
CA THR A 256 -4.42 33.23 -4.85
C THR A 256 -5.13 32.53 -6.00
N SER A 257 -4.63 31.37 -6.40
CA SER A 257 -5.25 30.56 -7.45
C SER A 257 -6.57 29.95 -7.00
N ARG A 258 -7.55 29.90 -7.90
CA ARG A 258 -8.90 29.39 -7.61
C ARG A 258 -9.56 28.78 -8.83
N ILE A 259 -10.60 27.98 -8.59
CA ILE A 259 -11.44 27.41 -9.64
C ILE A 259 -12.28 28.50 -10.32
N GLU A 260 -12.36 28.46 -11.65
CA GLU A 260 -13.28 29.31 -12.43
C GLU A 260 -14.70 28.75 -12.38
N ARG A 261 -15.38 28.91 -11.24
CA ARG A 261 -16.71 28.30 -11.00
C ARG A 261 -17.78 28.66 -12.03
N ARG A 262 -17.68 29.83 -12.67
CA ARG A 262 -18.63 30.29 -13.69
C ARG A 262 -18.40 29.66 -15.07
N GLY A 263 -17.24 29.05 -15.30
CA GLY A 263 -16.92 28.28 -16.50
C GLY A 263 -17.15 26.78 -16.33
N MET A 264 -17.88 26.35 -15.29
CA MET A 264 -18.10 24.94 -14.99
C MET A 264 -19.59 24.65 -14.77
N TYR A 265 -19.98 23.40 -15.01
CA TYR A 265 -21.31 22.89 -14.72
C TYR A 265 -21.44 22.58 -13.22
N HIS A 266 -22.61 22.85 -12.65
CA HIS A 266 -22.87 22.74 -11.21
C HIS A 266 -23.75 21.53 -10.93
N TYR A 267 -23.46 20.82 -9.84
CA TYR A 267 -24.24 19.68 -9.37
C TYR A 267 -24.39 19.77 -7.86
N ASP A 268 -25.63 19.95 -7.41
CA ASP A 268 -26.00 19.72 -6.02
C ASP A 268 -26.66 18.34 -5.95
N PRO A 269 -26.19 17.38 -5.12
CA PRO A 269 -26.79 16.06 -5.01
C PRO A 269 -28.31 16.13 -4.81
N ASN A 270 -29.05 15.73 -5.84
CA ASN A 270 -30.51 15.79 -5.89
C ASN A 270 -31.09 14.43 -6.35
N PRO A 271 -32.35 14.12 -6.03
CA PRO A 271 -32.98 12.85 -6.40
C PRO A 271 -32.98 12.60 -7.91
N ASP A 272 -33.16 13.66 -8.70
CA ASP A 272 -33.23 13.61 -10.16
C ASP A 272 -31.85 13.55 -10.83
N ARG A 273 -30.78 13.60 -10.03
CA ARG A 273 -29.38 13.55 -10.46
C ARG A 273 -29.05 14.53 -11.60
N GLN A 274 -29.57 15.75 -11.50
CA GLN A 274 -29.42 16.75 -12.56
C GLN A 274 -28.20 17.67 -12.38
N TYR A 275 -27.46 17.94 -13.46
CA TYR A 275 -26.44 18.98 -13.52
C TYR A 275 -26.97 20.25 -14.20
N CYS A 276 -26.40 21.40 -13.84
CA CYS A 276 -26.95 22.72 -14.13
C CYS A 276 -25.90 23.69 -14.68
N LEU A 277 -26.38 24.75 -15.32
CA LEU A 277 -25.59 25.95 -15.58
C LEU A 277 -25.34 26.74 -14.27
N PRO A 278 -24.22 27.49 -14.18
CA PRO A 278 -23.91 28.35 -13.03
C PRO A 278 -24.96 29.44 -12.77
N THR A 279 -25.78 29.76 -13.75
CA THR A 279 -26.85 30.78 -13.70
C THR A 279 -28.23 30.20 -13.39
N CYS A 280 -28.33 28.88 -13.18
CA CYS A 280 -29.58 28.21 -12.83
C CYS A 280 -30.12 28.72 -11.48
N GLY A 281 -31.39 29.15 -11.45
CA GLY A 281 -32.03 29.64 -10.22
C GLY A 281 -31.94 28.65 -9.06
N THR A 282 -32.23 27.37 -9.32
CA THR A 282 -32.16 26.29 -8.33
C THR A 282 -30.76 26.13 -7.73
N ILE A 283 -29.69 26.37 -8.50
CA ILE A 283 -28.31 26.31 -8.01
C ILE A 283 -27.92 27.56 -7.23
N LEU A 284 -28.39 28.74 -7.65
CA LEU A 284 -28.06 30.00 -6.98
C LEU A 284 -28.57 30.05 -5.53
N GLU A 285 -29.62 29.29 -5.22
CA GLU A 285 -30.15 29.15 -3.87
C GLU A 285 -29.38 28.15 -3.00
N ARG A 286 -28.51 27.31 -3.57
CA ARG A 286 -27.81 26.26 -2.83
C ARG A 286 -26.59 26.79 -2.07
N PRO A 287 -26.29 26.22 -0.89
CA PRO A 287 -25.03 26.49 -0.21
C PRO A 287 -23.84 26.11 -1.11
N ILE A 288 -23.06 27.12 -1.51
CA ILE A 288 -21.94 27.00 -2.47
C ILE A 288 -20.93 25.89 -2.11
N GLY A 289 -20.80 25.56 -0.82
CA GLY A 289 -19.90 24.51 -0.33
C GLY A 289 -20.38 23.08 -0.61
N GLN A 290 -21.67 22.85 -0.82
CA GLN A 290 -22.23 21.51 -1.13
C GLN A 290 -22.23 21.23 -2.64
N VAL A 291 -22.22 22.28 -3.45
CA VAL A 291 -22.22 22.18 -4.91
C VAL A 291 -20.89 21.64 -5.41
N LYS A 292 -20.96 20.53 -6.14
CA LYS A 292 -19.87 19.93 -6.92
C LYS A 292 -19.84 20.56 -8.31
N LEU A 293 -18.66 20.61 -8.92
CA LEU A 293 -18.44 21.27 -10.21
C LEU A 293 -17.89 20.26 -11.21
N PHE A 294 -18.29 20.37 -12.47
CA PHE A 294 -17.77 19.56 -13.58
C PHE A 294 -17.22 20.47 -14.67
N ALA A 295 -16.00 20.17 -15.13
CA ALA A 295 -15.32 20.94 -16.16
C ALA A 295 -16.05 20.88 -17.52
N ARG A 296 -16.68 19.73 -17.81
CA ARG A 296 -17.38 19.46 -19.07
C ARG A 296 -18.65 18.68 -18.80
N ARG A 297 -19.69 18.91 -19.61
CA ARG A 297 -20.97 18.20 -19.45
C ARG A 297 -20.83 16.71 -19.71
N GLU A 298 -19.98 16.30 -20.65
CA GLU A 298 -19.79 14.90 -21.01
C GLU A 298 -19.22 14.10 -19.82
N LEU A 299 -18.49 14.75 -18.91
CA LEU A 299 -17.98 14.13 -17.69
C LEU A 299 -19.08 13.96 -16.62
N ALA A 300 -20.04 14.89 -16.55
CA ALA A 300 -21.22 14.75 -15.70
C ALA A 300 -22.13 13.62 -16.22
N GLU A 301 -22.37 13.59 -17.53
CA GLU A 301 -23.20 12.58 -18.20
C GLU A 301 -22.57 11.18 -18.11
N ALA A 302 -21.24 11.07 -18.21
CA ALA A 302 -20.53 9.79 -18.09
C ALA A 302 -20.66 9.12 -16.71
N ILE A 303 -21.09 9.85 -15.68
CA ILE A 303 -21.41 9.28 -14.36
C ILE A 303 -22.93 9.14 -14.14
N GLY A 304 -23.73 9.36 -15.18
CA GLY A 304 -25.19 9.24 -15.17
C GLY A 304 -25.91 10.43 -14.55
N LEU A 305 -25.38 11.65 -14.72
CA LEU A 305 -26.15 12.87 -14.44
C LEU A 305 -26.92 13.32 -15.69
N GLU A 306 -28.14 13.82 -15.49
CA GLU A 306 -28.99 14.32 -16.57
C GLU A 306 -28.94 15.86 -16.63
N PRO A 307 -29.15 16.47 -17.81
CA PRO A 307 -29.25 17.92 -17.90
C PRO A 307 -30.48 18.42 -17.14
N CYS A 308 -30.31 19.47 -16.35
CA CYS A 308 -31.41 20.09 -15.62
C CYS A 308 -32.51 20.60 -16.56
N ALA A 309 -33.76 20.28 -16.24
CA ALA A 309 -34.93 20.66 -17.04
C ALA A 309 -35.17 22.18 -17.10
N ASP A 310 -34.75 22.92 -16.07
CA ASP A 310 -35.00 24.37 -15.96
C ASP A 310 -33.98 25.18 -16.77
N CYS A 311 -32.68 24.92 -16.58
CA CYS A 311 -31.62 25.69 -17.22
C CYS A 311 -31.11 25.09 -18.53
N ARG A 312 -31.51 23.84 -18.86
CA ARG A 312 -31.24 23.16 -20.14
C ARG A 312 -29.78 23.32 -20.61
N PRO A 313 -28.78 22.86 -19.82
CA PRO A 313 -27.37 22.95 -20.20
C PRO A 313 -27.03 22.15 -21.47
N ASP A 314 -27.91 21.23 -21.87
CA ASP A 314 -27.88 20.51 -23.14
C ASP A 314 -28.11 21.43 -24.36
N LEU A 315 -29.04 22.38 -24.23
CA LEU A 315 -29.40 23.36 -25.27
C LEU A 315 -28.57 24.63 -25.21
N HIS A 316 -28.08 24.99 -24.02
CA HIS A 316 -27.31 26.20 -23.75
C HIS A 316 -25.99 25.86 -23.07
N PRO A 317 -25.07 25.13 -23.74
CA PRO A 317 -23.82 24.71 -23.12
C PRO A 317 -22.91 25.90 -22.79
N LEU A 318 -22.07 25.72 -21.77
CA LEU A 318 -20.97 26.63 -21.49
C LEU A 318 -19.98 26.64 -22.67
N SER A 319 -19.51 27.85 -23.02
CA SER A 319 -18.54 28.08 -24.10
C SER A 319 -17.14 27.62 -23.74
#